data_AF-A0A239TCP6-F1
#
_entry.id   AF-A0A239TCP6-F1
#
_cell.length_a   1.000
_cell.length_b   1.000
_cell.length_c   1.000
_cell.angle_alpha   90.00
_cell.angle_beta   90.00
_cell.angle_gamma   90.00
#
_symmetry.space_group_name_H-M   'P 1'
#
loop_
_entity.id
_entity.type
_entity.pdbx_description
1 polymer ?
#
loop_
_entity_poly.entity_id
_entity_poly.type
_entity_poly.pdbx_seq_one_letter_code
_entity_poly.pdbx_strand_id
1 'polypeptide(L)' 'MTAMVACEKLPCSTKEIANIMGESIQAISPLRAQLIHKGFIYAAKRGEVDFTVPQFDKYLKRVYNN' A
#
# COMPACT_ATOMS: atom_id res chain seq x y z
N MET A 1 -3.74 -3.20 2.70
CA MET A 1 -3.70 -3.07 1.23
C MET A 1 -4.79 -2.14 0.71
N THR A 2 -6.02 -2.17 1.26
CA THR A 2 -7.08 -1.18 0.94
C THR A 2 -6.65 0.28 1.13
N ALA A 3 -5.84 0.59 2.14
CA ALA A 3 -5.27 1.93 2.32
C ALA A 3 -4.41 2.40 1.11
N MET A 4 -3.69 1.50 0.44
CA MET A 4 -2.94 1.84 -0.79
C MET A 4 -3.89 2.15 -1.96
N VAL A 5 -5.03 1.47 -2.02
CA VAL A 5 -6.09 1.72 -3.01
C VAL A 5 -6.74 3.08 -2.78
N ALA A 6 -6.90 3.46 -1.51
CA ALA A 6 -7.47 4.74 -1.10
C ALA A 6 -6.53 5.95 -1.34
N CYS A 7 -5.24 5.75 -1.62
CA CYS A 7 -4.34 6.86 -1.98
C CYS A 7 -4.66 7.54 -3.31
N GLU A 8 -5.67 7.07 -4.05
CA GLU A 8 -6.13 7.50 -5.40
C GLU A 8 -5.08 7.38 -6.53
N LYS A 9 -3.79 7.50 -6.22
CA LYS A 9 -2.65 7.33 -7.11
C LYS A 9 -1.68 6.28 -6.55
N LEU A 10 -1.15 5.46 -7.47
CA LEU A 10 -0.04 4.55 -7.22
C LEU A 10 1.16 4.99 -8.07
N PRO A 11 2.41 4.85 -7.59
CA PRO A 11 2.80 4.34 -6.27
C PRO A 11 2.35 5.26 -5.12
N CYS A 12 1.93 4.67 -3.99
CA CYS A 12 1.48 5.44 -2.83
C CYS A 12 2.61 5.66 -1.82
N SER A 13 2.65 6.85 -1.22
CA SER A 13 3.60 7.15 -0.14
C SER A 13 3.23 6.42 1.15
N THR A 14 4.24 5.92 1.87
CA THR A 14 4.06 5.25 3.17
C THR A 14 3.46 6.21 4.21
N LYS A 15 3.74 7.51 4.10
CA LYS A 15 3.13 8.56 4.93
C LYS A 15 1.63 8.68 4.71
N GLU A 16 1.20 8.66 3.45
CA GLU A 16 -0.22 8.76 3.09
C GLU A 16 -0.98 7.50 3.50
N ILE A 17 -0.37 6.31 3.35
CA ILE A 17 -0.92 5.05 3.89
C ILE A 17 -1.12 5.17 5.41
N ALA A 18 -0.12 5.68 6.14
CA ALA A 18 -0.20 5.85 7.58
C ALA A 18 -1.32 6.83 7.97
N ASN A 19 -1.45 7.95 7.26
CA ASN A 19 -2.54 8.91 7.46
C ASN A 19 -3.93 8.29 7.22
N ILE A 20 -4.10 7.52 6.13
CA ILE A 20 -5.36 6.84 5.81
C ILE A 20 -5.70 5.78 6.87
N MET A 21 -4.69 5.11 7.42
CA MET A 21 -4.87 4.12 8.48
C MET A 21 -5.06 4.74 9.88
N GLY A 22 -4.83 6.05 10.05
CA GLY A 22 -4.84 6.70 11.35
C GLY A 22 -3.68 6.29 12.25
N GLU A 23 -2.56 5.86 11.65
CA GLU A 23 -1.42 5.26 12.33
C GLU A 23 -0.13 6.08 12.15
N SER A 24 0.86 5.84 13.00
CA SER A 24 2.20 6.43 12.82
C SER A 24 3.00 5.73 11.71
N ILE A 25 3.91 6.46 11.05
CA ILE A 25 4.82 5.88 10.04
C ILE A 25 5.67 4.76 10.65
N GLN A 26 6.08 4.92 11.91
CA GLN A 26 6.85 3.93 12.67
C GLN A 26 6.08 2.63 12.84
N ALA A 27 4.76 2.70 13.11
CA ALA A 27 3.90 1.52 13.22
C ALA A 27 3.68 0.82 11.86
N ILE A 28 3.62 1.57 10.76
CA ILE A 28 3.45 1.02 9.41
C ILE A 28 4.74 0.38 8.86
N SER A 29 5.91 0.83 9.30
CA SER A 29 7.20 0.43 8.72
C SER A 29 7.47 -1.08 8.76
N PRO A 30 7.23 -1.80 9.88
CA PRO A 30 7.36 -3.26 9.91
C PRO A 30 6.40 -3.98 8.97
N LEU A 31 5.14 -3.54 8.90
CA LEU A 31 4.14 -4.13 8.00
C LEU A 31 4.55 -3.94 6.53
N ARG A 32 5.02 -2.75 6.17
CA ARG A 32 5.56 -2.46 4.84
C ARG A 32 6.71 -3.42 4.49
N ALA A 33 7.66 -3.62 5.39
CA ALA A 33 8.80 -4.53 5.16
C ALA A 33 8.34 -5.98 4.96
N GLN A 34 7.38 -6.44 5.78
CA GLN A 34 6.82 -7.79 5.65
C GLN A 34 6.10 -8.01 4.32
N LEU A 35 5.33 -7.03 3.84
CA LEU A 35 4.63 -7.13 2.56
C LEU A 35 5.59 -7.11 1.36
N ILE A 36 6.69 -6.36 1.44
CA ILE A 36 7.77 -6.41 0.45
C ILE A 36 8.44 -7.77 0.44
N HIS A 37 8.81 -8.29 1.62
CA HIS A 37 9.45 -9.61 1.73
C HIS A 37 8.58 -10.73 1.17
N LYS A 38 7.26 -10.65 1.42
CA LYS A 38 6.27 -11.61 0.88
C LYS A 38 5.93 -11.38 -0.60
N GLY A 39 6.47 -10.34 -1.23
CA GLY A 39 6.26 -10.07 -2.65
C GLY A 39 4.88 -9.53 -3.02
N PHE A 40 4.10 -8.98 -2.07
CA PHE A 40 2.80 -8.37 -2.37
C PHE A 40 2.93 -6.94 -2.92
N ILE A 41 3.97 -6.23 -2.48
CA ILE A 41 4.27 -4.85 -2.88
C ILE A 41 5.76 -4.71 -3.10
N TYR A 42 6.19 -3.68 -3.83
CA TYR A 42 7.60 -3.34 -3.98
C TYR A 42 7.84 -1.85 -3.70
N ALA A 43 9.08 -1.48 -3.39
CA ALA A 43 9.46 -0.09 -3.19
C ALA A 43 9.72 0.59 -4.53
N ALA A 44 8.73 1.29 -5.08
CA ALA A 44 8.85 1.97 -6.37
C ALA A 44 9.83 3.14 -6.31
N LYS A 45 9.85 3.87 -5.18
CA LYS A 45 10.79 4.95 -4.84
C LYS A 45 11.03 4.98 -3.34
N ARG A 46 11.96 5.83 -2.88
CA ARG A 46 12.22 6.01 -1.45
C ARG A 46 10.94 6.46 -0.73
N GLY A 47 10.38 5.59 0.11
CA GLY A 47 9.18 5.87 0.89
C GLY A 47 7.85 5.64 0.14
N GLU A 48 7.88 5.21 -1.11
CA GLU A 48 6.68 4.87 -1.90
C GLU A 48 6.60 3.37 -2.16
N VAL A 49 5.39 2.85 -2.32
CA VAL A 49 5.12 1.44 -2.60
C VAL A 49 4.04 1.28 -3.67
N ASP A 50 4.17 0.22 -4.46
CA ASP A 50 3.17 -0.19 -5.46
C ASP A 50 2.99 -1.71 -5.42
N PHE A 51 1.90 -2.21 -6.00
CA PHE A 51 1.60 -3.64 -6.07
C PHE A 51 2.51 -4.34 -7.08
N THR A 52 2.97 -5.54 -6.74
CA THR A 52 3.74 -6.38 -7.67
C THR A 52 2.85 -6.97 -8.77
N VAL A 53 1.59 -7.25 -8.45
CA VAL A 53 0.60 -7.76 -9.41
C VAL A 53 -0.02 -6.59 -10.18
N PRO A 54 0.02 -6.59 -11.52
CA PRO A 54 -0.62 -5.56 -12.33
C PRO A 54 -2.12 -5.45 -12.04
N GLN A 55 -2.62 -4.21 -11.95
CA GLN A 55 -4.03 -3.89 -11.73
C GLN A 55 -4.64 -4.50 -10.44
N PHE A 56 -3.80 -4.83 -9.46
CA PHE A 56 -4.28 -5.40 -8.20
C PHE A 56 -5.16 -4.43 -7.40
N ASP A 57 -4.97 -3.12 -7.57
CA ASP A 57 -5.85 -2.08 -7.04
C ASP A 57 -7.30 -2.26 -7.52
N LYS A 58 -7.51 -2.57 -8.81
CA LYS A 58 -8.83 -2.83 -9.39
C LYS A 58 -9.45 -4.10 -8.82
N TYR A 59 -8.65 -5.14 -8.64
CA TYR A 59 -9.09 -6.37 -7.99
C TYR A 59 -9.59 -6.10 -6.57
N LEU A 60 -8.80 -5.37 -5.77
CA LEU A 60 -9.17 -5.01 -4.39
C LEU A 60 -10.43 -4.14 -4.35
N LYS A 61 -10.59 -3.15 -5.25
CA LYS A 61 -11.82 -2.36 -5.38
C LYS A 61 -13.04 -3.26 -5.62
N ARG A 62 -12.95 -4.22 -6.52
CA ARG A 62 -14.06 -5.15 -6.80
C ARG A 62 -14.40 -6.05 -5.61
N VAL A 63 -13.41 -6.48 -4.84
CA VAL A 63 -13.61 -7.43 -3.72
C VAL A 63 -14.09 -6.74 -2.44
N TYR A 64 -13.64 -5.51 -2.19
CA TYR A 64 -13.87 -4.82 -0.91
C TYR A 64 -14.78 -3.59 -0.99
N ASN A 65 -15.14 -3.09 -2.18
CA ASN A 65 -16.12 -2.00 -2.35
C ASN A 65 -17.50 -2.49 -2.83
N ASN A 66 -17.85 -3.75 -2.49
CA ASN A 66 -19.20 -4.29 -2.63
C ASN A 66 -19.91 -4.27 -1.27
#